data_AF-A0A484FLU4-F1
#
_entry.id   AF-A0A484FLU4-F1
#
_cell.length_a   1.000
_cell.length_b   1.000
_cell.length_c   1.000
_cell.angle_alpha   90.00
_cell.angle_beta   90.00
_cell.angle_gamma   90.00
#
_symmetry.space_group_name_H-M   'P 1'
#
loop_
_entity.id
_entity.type
_entity.pdbx_description
1 polymer ?
#
loop_
_entity_poly.entity_id
_entity_poly.type
_entity_poly.pdbx_seq_one_letter_code
_entity_poly.pdbx_strand_id
1 'polypeptide(L)'
;MEEPSATKVRFTRTRAGCLPCKQQKRKVKRAKKTLGESDTEAEGASSSHAEASGQWLADVQHLGWSGPPVDQDGFGCFQAVIQPRAVRDPNTQRRSGRIHIRPNDPGSTTPSIPPSLHSVDRLYLDFFGSRVLEILPGHKRTIYHLLTNPAVKSAALALASANLAMLNGRYQKMLETECSMLWMMDQTHASRACHYRQLALDRVSAHTDPPALIATQLLLTYLSMELGSVADFWLCVSQLDDMLLRFGGVLLSTADGSEIVKACLNARLLMRYFNGPHEVLRPESPKERAIAMLENQVSLPGFDYGIIGAEATQVGLRLLASRCLSDEATSDMASLETASAWLAQAQQIMLGPGEDVDAAAEPLLCEEHQLLQHLLDLGIRLQACQPPSGCPLADSTVLQESFEMLMLLDGGDGGAVGDLLPLFFADHDEAMDNAAYVFAHVMCDVNLIRRHLDPSPEGPSELPLSWLCVSVILLLRIMAGMDPAECARRNKYRVSISSMLTFVSMRCGVSFVYDFIDNFFREMNRSGFTSECPTGPVELFQRLVCTLRREYQKGRRPFLATVAVDAYYSKMSLFSAMSTELVAVQGRDSRGGFFRDVVAMEPPNVDMS
;
A
#
# COMPACT_ATOMS: atom_id res chain seq x y z
N MET A 1 46.10 28.25 0.27
CA MET A 1 44.63 28.12 0.26
C MET A 1 44.33 26.74 0.76
N GLU A 2 43.94 26.67 2.03
CA GLU A 2 43.69 25.44 2.77
C GLU A 2 42.25 24.98 2.51
N GLU A 3 42.09 23.69 2.23
CA GLU A 3 40.81 22.96 2.31
C GLU A 3 40.46 22.71 3.78
N PRO A 4 39.18 22.79 4.20
CA PRO A 4 38.81 22.45 5.57
C PRO A 4 38.72 20.93 5.73
N SER A 5 39.57 20.39 6.60
CA SER A 5 39.57 18.97 7.00
C SER A 5 38.36 18.65 7.87
N ALA A 6 37.62 17.60 7.52
CA ALA A 6 36.56 17.04 8.36
C ALA A 6 37.16 16.38 9.62
N THR A 7 36.76 16.89 10.78
CA THR A 7 37.21 16.42 12.10
C THR A 7 36.62 15.04 12.42
N LYS A 8 37.43 13.98 12.33
CA LYS A 8 37.09 12.65 12.86
C LYS A 8 37.15 12.67 14.39
N VAL A 9 36.00 12.58 15.05
CA VAL A 9 35.92 12.36 16.50
C VAL A 9 36.19 10.88 16.80
N ARG A 10 37.34 10.57 17.40
CA ARG A 10 37.68 9.23 17.93
C ARG A 10 37.23 9.15 19.40
N PHE A 11 36.28 8.28 19.72
CA PHE A 11 35.98 7.91 21.10
C PHE A 11 36.81 6.69 21.52
N THR A 12 37.77 6.89 22.42
CA THR A 12 38.51 5.82 23.10
C THR A 12 37.72 5.35 24.32
N ARG A 13 37.17 4.13 24.29
CA ARG A 13 36.59 3.46 25.48
C ARG A 13 37.71 3.00 26.42
N THR A 14 37.77 3.55 27.63
CA THR A 14 38.61 3.01 28.71
C THR A 14 37.85 1.93 29.50
N ARG A 15 38.58 0.91 29.98
CA ARG A 15 38.07 -0.33 30.62
C ARG A 15 37.43 -0.15 32.02
N ALA A 16 37.16 1.07 32.45
CA ALA A 16 36.53 1.34 33.74
C ALA A 16 35.13 1.92 33.52
N GLY A 17 34.10 1.05 33.60
CA GLY A 17 32.70 1.43 33.39
C GLY A 17 32.22 2.57 34.30
N CYS A 18 31.23 3.32 33.83
CA CYS A 18 30.72 4.51 34.50
C CYS A 18 29.88 4.19 35.76
N LEU A 19 29.96 5.10 36.73
CA LEU A 19 29.36 5.01 38.06
C LEU A 19 27.82 4.78 38.14
N PRO A 20 26.98 5.14 37.16
CA PRO A 20 25.54 4.83 37.22
C PRO A 20 25.21 3.33 37.12
N CYS A 21 26.09 2.52 36.52
CA CYS A 21 25.84 1.08 36.29
C CYS A 21 26.03 0.20 37.55
N LYS A 22 26.52 0.75 38.66
CA LYS A 22 26.76 -0.01 39.91
C LYS A 22 25.57 -0.03 40.89
N GLN A 23 24.48 0.68 40.61
CA GLN A 23 23.42 0.93 41.61
C GLN A 23 22.11 0.15 41.44
N GLN A 24 21.92 -0.67 40.41
CA GLN A 24 20.66 -1.43 40.26
C GLN A 24 20.84 -2.94 40.49
N LYS A 25 20.84 -3.33 41.78
CA LYS A 25 20.73 -4.73 42.22
C LYS A 25 19.27 -5.19 42.20
N ARG A 26 18.83 -6.01 41.24
CA ARG A 26 17.63 -6.87 41.40
C ARG A 26 17.80 -8.25 40.76
N LYS A 27 17.31 -9.26 41.50
CA LYS A 27 17.48 -10.72 41.31
C LYS A 27 16.47 -11.28 40.31
N VAL A 28 16.94 -12.18 39.44
CA VAL A 28 16.12 -13.02 38.53
C VAL A 28 15.53 -14.20 39.31
N LYS A 29 14.23 -14.49 39.12
CA LYS A 29 13.60 -15.77 39.47
C LYS A 29 13.26 -16.54 38.19
N ARG A 30 13.58 -17.82 38.20
CA ARG A 30 13.48 -18.80 37.10
C ARG A 30 12.21 -19.64 37.30
N ALA A 31 11.42 -19.89 36.25
CA ALA A 31 10.40 -20.94 36.25
C ALA A 31 10.42 -21.72 34.91
N LYS A 32 10.15 -23.02 35.01
CA LYS A 32 10.47 -24.10 34.07
C LYS A 32 9.22 -24.52 33.26
N LYS A 33 9.46 -24.98 32.02
CA LYS A 33 8.56 -25.69 31.06
C LYS A 33 7.87 -26.93 31.64
N THR A 34 6.74 -27.32 31.05
CA THR A 34 6.44 -28.72 30.64
C THR A 34 5.57 -28.75 29.37
N LEU A 35 5.91 -29.69 28.48
CA LEU A 35 5.25 -30.06 27.22
C LEU A 35 4.27 -31.22 27.48
N GLY A 36 3.26 -31.38 26.61
CA GLY A 36 2.46 -32.61 26.49
C GLY A 36 1.97 -32.78 25.05
N GLU A 37 2.30 -33.92 24.44
CA GLU A 37 1.94 -34.39 23.09
C GLU A 37 0.53 -34.99 23.05
N SER A 38 -0.12 -34.98 21.87
CA SER A 38 -0.83 -36.16 21.32
C SER A 38 -1.22 -35.96 19.84
N ASP A 39 -1.16 -37.08 19.11
CA ASP A 39 -1.30 -37.29 17.65
C ASP A 39 -2.74 -37.62 17.19
N THR A 40 -2.88 -37.74 15.86
CA THR A 40 -3.93 -38.41 15.02
C THR A 40 -5.21 -37.60 14.73
N GLU A 41 -5.84 -37.59 13.55
CA GLU A 41 -5.78 -38.41 12.32
C GLU A 41 -6.47 -37.60 11.18
N ALA A 42 -6.19 -37.94 9.90
CA ALA A 42 -6.73 -37.27 8.72
C ALA A 42 -7.87 -38.08 8.08
N GLU A 43 -9.04 -37.47 7.86
CA GLU A 43 -10.03 -37.93 6.87
C GLU A 43 -10.66 -36.72 6.17
N GLY A 44 -10.73 -36.80 4.84
CA GLY A 44 -11.35 -35.79 3.99
C GLY A 44 -12.86 -35.99 3.89
N ALA A 45 -13.61 -34.89 3.98
CA ALA A 45 -14.98 -34.80 3.51
C ALA A 45 -15.35 -33.34 3.22
N SER A 46 -16.07 -33.13 2.13
CA SER A 46 -16.68 -31.85 1.76
C SER A 46 -17.58 -31.34 2.88
N SER A 47 -17.14 -30.32 3.60
CA SER A 47 -17.93 -29.72 4.68
C SER A 47 -18.90 -28.67 4.14
N SER A 48 -20.10 -28.67 4.69
CA SER A 48 -21.11 -27.65 4.42
C SER A 48 -20.69 -26.32 5.05
N HIS A 49 -21.07 -25.18 4.47
CA HIS A 49 -20.70 -23.82 4.96
C HIS A 49 -21.00 -23.60 6.47
N ALA A 50 -21.98 -24.30 7.04
CA ALA A 50 -22.30 -24.26 8.46
C ALA A 50 -21.24 -24.95 9.34
N GLU A 51 -20.67 -26.07 8.88
CA GLU A 51 -19.58 -26.79 9.58
C GLU A 51 -18.28 -25.99 9.52
N ALA A 52 -17.98 -25.34 8.39
CA ALA A 52 -16.82 -24.46 8.24
C ALA A 52 -16.87 -23.25 9.20
N SER A 53 -18.06 -22.68 9.41
CA SER A 53 -18.28 -21.57 10.35
C SER A 53 -18.10 -22.00 11.82
N GLY A 54 -18.51 -23.22 12.16
CA GLY A 54 -18.34 -23.80 13.49
C GLY A 54 -16.89 -24.15 13.81
N GLN A 55 -16.16 -24.71 12.82
CA GLN A 55 -14.74 -25.02 12.95
C GLN A 55 -13.89 -23.76 13.14
N TRP A 56 -14.17 -22.71 12.39
CA TRP A 56 -13.49 -21.42 12.53
C TRP A 56 -13.61 -20.81 13.93
N LEU A 57 -14.82 -20.81 14.51
CA LEU A 57 -15.05 -20.31 15.87
C LEU A 57 -14.26 -21.11 16.91
N ALA A 58 -14.16 -22.43 16.73
CA ALA A 58 -13.37 -23.30 17.60
C ALA A 58 -11.87 -22.98 17.47
N ASP A 59 -11.37 -22.82 16.25
CA ASP A 59 -9.95 -22.54 15.99
C ASP A 59 -9.51 -21.16 16.54
N VAL A 60 -10.36 -20.13 16.42
CA VAL A 60 -10.10 -18.80 17.02
C VAL A 60 -10.08 -18.87 18.55
N GLN A 61 -10.96 -19.67 19.17
CA GLN A 61 -10.96 -19.89 20.61
C GLN A 61 -9.70 -20.63 21.09
N HIS A 62 -9.19 -21.59 20.30
CA HIS A 62 -7.94 -22.29 20.58
C HIS A 62 -6.69 -21.40 20.49
N LEU A 63 -6.73 -20.30 19.72
CA LEU A 63 -5.65 -19.31 19.64
C LEU A 63 -5.57 -18.39 20.88
N GLY A 64 -6.44 -18.59 21.89
CA GLY A 64 -6.41 -17.84 23.15
C GLY A 64 -6.97 -16.43 23.04
N TRP A 65 -7.69 -16.11 21.96
CA TRP A 65 -8.31 -14.80 21.77
C TRP A 65 -9.66 -14.73 22.47
N SER A 66 -9.68 -14.26 23.71
CA SER A 66 -10.90 -13.72 24.32
C SER A 66 -11.05 -12.27 23.85
N GLY A 67 -11.96 -12.02 22.90
CA GLY A 67 -12.23 -10.67 22.40
C GLY A 67 -12.46 -9.66 23.55
N PRO A 68 -12.20 -8.37 23.35
CA PRO A 68 -12.39 -7.37 24.40
C PRO A 68 -13.85 -7.38 24.91
N PRO A 69 -14.08 -7.12 26.22
CA PRO A 69 -15.42 -7.02 26.77
C PRO A 69 -16.22 -5.91 26.06
N VAL A 70 -17.54 -6.10 26.01
CA VAL A 70 -18.48 -5.22 25.31
C VAL A 70 -18.57 -3.87 26.02
N ASP A 71 -17.70 -2.93 25.68
CA ASP A 71 -17.90 -1.52 25.99
C ASP A 71 -18.32 -0.76 24.72
N GLN A 72 -19.32 0.11 24.87
CA GLN A 72 -19.93 0.92 23.81
C GLN A 72 -18.99 2.00 23.25
N ASP A 73 -17.76 2.08 23.75
CA ASP A 73 -16.78 3.15 23.50
C ASP A 73 -15.78 2.85 22.37
N GLY A 74 -15.97 1.75 21.60
CA GLY A 74 -15.09 1.36 20.49
C GLY A 74 -14.94 2.39 19.35
N PHE A 75 -15.69 3.49 19.39
CA PHE A 75 -15.66 4.59 18.41
C PHE A 75 -15.00 5.89 18.94
N GLY A 76 -14.52 5.91 20.19
CA GLY A 76 -14.13 7.14 20.91
C GLY A 76 -12.86 7.87 20.45
N CYS A 77 -12.02 7.31 19.58
CA CYS A 77 -10.67 7.85 19.33
C CYS A 77 -10.58 8.88 18.18
N PHE A 78 -11.65 9.13 17.43
CA PHE A 78 -11.61 9.96 16.20
C PHE A 78 -11.93 11.46 16.39
N GLN A 79 -12.08 11.95 17.63
CA GLN A 79 -12.41 13.36 17.92
C GLN A 79 -11.21 14.33 17.83
N ALA A 80 -9.97 13.84 17.84
CA ALA A 80 -8.80 14.70 18.09
C ALA A 80 -8.19 15.39 16.85
N VAL A 81 -8.56 15.02 15.62
CA VAL A 81 -7.87 15.51 14.42
C VAL A 81 -8.87 16.18 13.49
N ILE A 82 -8.53 17.40 13.05
CA ILE A 82 -9.31 18.37 12.26
C ILE A 82 -10.12 19.38 13.11
N GLN A 83 -9.42 20.31 13.76
CA GLN A 83 -9.95 21.65 14.00
C GLN A 83 -9.49 22.58 12.87
N PRO A 84 -10.38 23.07 11.98
CA PRO A 84 -10.01 24.10 11.03
C PRO A 84 -9.94 25.46 11.74
N ARG A 85 -8.77 26.11 11.74
CA ARG A 85 -8.67 27.55 12.06
C ARG A 85 -9.39 28.33 10.95
N ALA A 86 -10.56 28.85 11.28
CA ALA A 86 -11.35 29.67 10.37
C ALA A 86 -10.67 31.02 10.12
N VAL A 87 -10.26 31.28 8.87
CA VAL A 87 -10.04 32.64 8.37
C VAL A 87 -10.98 32.84 7.19
N ARG A 88 -12.00 33.66 7.39
CA ARG A 88 -12.93 34.09 6.33
C ARG A 88 -12.28 35.22 5.55
N ASP A 89 -12.21 35.10 4.24
CA ASP A 89 -12.13 36.25 3.34
C ASP A 89 -13.18 36.11 2.23
N PRO A 90 -14.19 37.00 2.17
CA PRO A 90 -15.20 36.96 1.14
C PRO A 90 -14.83 37.95 0.04
N ASN A 91 -14.05 37.52 -0.97
CA ASN A 91 -14.16 38.02 -2.36
C ASN A 91 -13.02 37.46 -3.22
N THR A 92 -13.33 36.49 -4.08
CA THR A 92 -12.68 36.35 -5.40
C THR A 92 -13.46 35.32 -6.23
N GLN A 93 -14.49 35.79 -6.92
CA GLN A 93 -14.98 35.10 -8.11
C GLN A 93 -14.01 35.38 -9.26
N ARG A 94 -13.30 34.37 -9.74
CA ARG A 94 -12.89 34.28 -11.15
C ARG A 94 -12.73 32.82 -11.57
N ARG A 95 -13.22 32.57 -12.79
CA ARG A 95 -13.56 31.27 -13.40
C ARG A 95 -12.32 30.41 -13.68
N SER A 96 -12.37 29.13 -13.33
CA SER A 96 -11.67 28.05 -14.06
C SER A 96 -12.32 26.68 -13.75
N GLY A 97 -12.55 25.88 -14.79
CA GLY A 97 -12.69 24.42 -14.77
C GLY A 97 -13.65 23.76 -13.77
N ARG A 98 -14.91 24.19 -13.67
CA ARG A 98 -15.92 23.34 -12.98
C ARG A 98 -16.23 22.12 -13.85
N ILE A 99 -16.03 20.93 -13.33
CA ILE A 99 -16.74 19.74 -13.80
C ILE A 99 -18.22 19.99 -13.50
N HIS A 100 -18.97 20.41 -14.52
CA HIS A 100 -20.42 20.46 -14.43
C HIS A 100 -20.93 19.02 -14.46
N ILE A 101 -21.38 18.52 -13.30
CA ILE A 101 -22.21 17.33 -13.22
C ILE A 101 -23.47 17.64 -14.03
N ARG A 102 -23.55 17.12 -15.26
CA ARG A 102 -24.81 17.07 -16.00
C ARG A 102 -25.66 15.99 -15.34
N PRO A 103 -26.86 16.30 -14.83
CA PRO A 103 -27.79 15.27 -14.45
C PRO A 103 -28.27 14.60 -15.76
N ASN A 104 -28.08 13.29 -15.83
CA ASN A 104 -28.52 12.36 -16.88
C ASN A 104 -27.58 12.23 -18.10
N ASP A 105 -26.72 11.21 -18.06
CA ASP A 105 -26.28 10.52 -19.28
C ASP A 105 -27.42 9.57 -19.74
N PRO A 106 -27.92 9.68 -20.98
CA PRO A 106 -28.94 8.80 -21.51
C PRO A 106 -28.32 7.44 -21.85
N GLY A 107 -28.26 6.55 -20.86
CA GLY A 107 -27.72 5.20 -20.99
C GLY A 107 -27.59 4.44 -19.68
N SER A 108 -27.71 5.12 -18.53
CA SER A 108 -27.66 4.49 -17.20
C SER A 108 -28.96 3.75 -16.88
N THR A 109 -28.92 2.42 -16.89
CA THR A 109 -29.97 1.53 -16.36
C THR A 109 -29.90 1.44 -14.83
N THR A 110 -29.94 2.57 -14.14
CA THR A 110 -30.06 2.60 -12.68
C THR A 110 -31.54 2.66 -12.26
N PRO A 111 -32.00 1.85 -11.28
CA PRO A 111 -33.35 1.96 -10.74
C PRO A 111 -33.52 3.29 -10.00
N SER A 112 -34.67 3.93 -10.21
CA SER A 112 -35.00 5.26 -9.66
C SER A 112 -35.14 5.28 -8.13
N ILE A 113 -34.43 6.21 -7.48
CA ILE A 113 -34.42 6.46 -6.02
C ILE A 113 -35.66 7.28 -5.59
N PRO A 114 -36.25 7.04 -4.41
CA PRO A 114 -37.48 7.72 -3.94
C PRO A 114 -37.31 9.24 -3.71
N PRO A 115 -38.40 10.04 -3.84
CA PRO A 115 -38.33 11.50 -4.04
C PRO A 115 -38.10 12.37 -2.79
N SER A 116 -37.91 11.80 -1.60
CA SER A 116 -38.03 12.52 -0.33
C SER A 116 -36.69 12.95 0.31
N LEU A 117 -35.62 13.11 -0.46
CA LEU A 117 -34.29 13.51 0.03
C LEU A 117 -34.02 15.01 -0.18
N HIS A 118 -33.34 15.66 0.78
CA HIS A 118 -32.82 17.02 0.59
C HIS A 118 -31.92 17.08 -0.66
N SER A 119 -31.98 18.16 -1.44
CA SER A 119 -31.27 18.29 -2.72
C SER A 119 -29.76 18.05 -2.64
N VAL A 120 -29.16 18.36 -1.49
CA VAL A 120 -27.73 18.16 -1.21
C VAL A 120 -27.41 16.69 -0.96
N ASP A 121 -28.26 15.95 -0.21
CA ASP A 121 -28.07 14.50 0.00
C ASP A 121 -28.20 13.74 -1.33
N ARG A 122 -29.11 14.20 -2.19
CA ARG A 122 -29.31 13.63 -3.53
C ARG A 122 -28.07 13.75 -4.40
N LEU A 123 -27.39 14.89 -4.39
CA LEU A 123 -26.13 15.09 -5.11
C LEU A 123 -25.09 14.03 -4.74
N TYR A 124 -24.85 13.83 -3.44
CA TYR A 124 -23.82 12.90 -2.96
C TYR A 124 -24.22 11.45 -3.15
N LEU A 125 -25.51 11.12 -3.00
CA LEU A 125 -26.00 9.76 -3.24
C LEU A 125 -25.92 9.39 -4.72
N ASP A 126 -26.29 10.30 -5.62
CA ASP A 126 -26.18 10.12 -7.06
C ASP A 126 -24.69 9.99 -7.47
N PHE A 127 -23.82 10.82 -6.90
CA PHE A 127 -22.36 10.71 -7.11
C PHE A 127 -21.80 9.39 -6.56
N PHE A 128 -22.26 8.95 -5.39
CA PHE A 128 -21.86 7.66 -4.83
C PHE A 128 -22.21 6.51 -5.78
N GLY A 129 -23.48 6.42 -6.18
CA GLY A 129 -23.96 5.32 -7.02
C GLY A 129 -23.37 5.30 -8.43
N SER A 130 -23.05 6.47 -9.00
CA SER A 130 -22.52 6.58 -10.38
C SER A 130 -20.99 6.55 -10.50
N ARG A 131 -20.26 6.95 -9.44
CA ARG A 131 -18.81 7.13 -9.50
C ARG A 131 -18.07 6.40 -8.39
N VAL A 132 -18.44 6.59 -7.13
CA VAL A 132 -17.70 6.03 -5.99
C VAL A 132 -17.87 4.51 -5.91
N LEU A 133 -19.08 4.02 -6.15
CA LEU A 133 -19.37 2.59 -6.12
C LEU A 133 -18.56 1.83 -7.18
N GLU A 134 -18.32 2.45 -8.34
CA GLU A 134 -17.55 1.84 -9.43
C GLU A 134 -16.06 1.65 -9.12
N ILE A 135 -15.51 2.47 -8.22
CA ILE A 135 -14.08 2.48 -7.87
C ILE A 135 -13.79 1.68 -6.59
N LEU A 136 -14.83 1.24 -5.87
CA LEU A 136 -14.67 0.32 -4.74
C LEU A 136 -14.26 -1.09 -5.26
N PRO A 137 -13.30 -1.76 -4.61
CA PRO A 137 -12.88 -3.09 -5.01
C PRO A 137 -13.96 -4.13 -4.69
N GLY A 138 -14.54 -4.73 -5.74
CA GLY A 138 -15.52 -5.80 -5.64
C GLY A 138 -16.88 -5.40 -5.04
N HIS A 139 -17.85 -6.31 -5.12
CA HIS A 139 -19.03 -6.37 -4.22
C HIS A 139 -19.95 -5.13 -4.19
N LYS A 140 -19.93 -4.35 -5.28
CA LYS A 140 -20.71 -3.14 -5.53
C LYS A 140 -22.20 -3.32 -5.24
N ARG A 141 -22.77 -4.43 -5.73
CA ARG A 141 -24.20 -4.76 -5.59
C ARG A 141 -24.59 -4.92 -4.12
N THR A 142 -23.77 -5.62 -3.34
CA THR A 142 -24.00 -5.86 -1.90
C THR A 142 -23.95 -4.54 -1.11
N ILE A 143 -22.92 -3.72 -1.32
CA ILE A 143 -22.82 -2.40 -0.67
C ILE A 143 -24.03 -1.53 -1.04
N TYR A 144 -24.46 -1.57 -2.30
CA TYR A 144 -25.63 -0.80 -2.76
C TYR A 144 -26.93 -1.24 -2.07
N HIS A 145 -27.18 -2.55 -1.92
CA HIS A 145 -28.37 -3.06 -1.23
C HIS A 145 -28.41 -2.64 0.24
N LEU A 146 -27.24 -2.56 0.88
CA LEU A 146 -27.10 -2.14 2.27
C LEU A 146 -27.33 -0.62 2.49
N LEU A 147 -27.42 0.20 1.42
CA LEU A 147 -27.75 1.62 1.53
C LEU A 147 -29.15 1.89 2.10
N THR A 148 -30.00 0.86 2.21
CA THR A 148 -31.27 0.94 2.94
C THR A 148 -31.07 1.16 4.43
N ASN A 149 -29.93 0.74 4.99
CA ASN A 149 -29.56 1.00 6.37
C ASN A 149 -29.09 2.47 6.56
N PRO A 150 -29.65 3.21 7.53
CA PRO A 150 -29.31 4.62 7.74
C PRO A 150 -27.84 4.90 8.06
N ALA A 151 -27.13 3.99 8.72
CA ALA A 151 -25.72 4.13 9.06
C ALA A 151 -24.84 3.96 7.82
N VAL A 152 -25.09 2.90 7.05
CA VAL A 152 -24.38 2.63 5.77
C VAL A 152 -24.61 3.79 4.79
N LYS A 153 -25.85 4.27 4.69
CA LYS A 153 -26.17 5.43 3.85
C LYS A 153 -25.40 6.68 4.25
N SER A 154 -25.31 6.98 5.55
CA SER A 154 -24.52 8.12 6.04
C SER A 154 -23.04 7.94 5.71
N ALA A 155 -22.47 6.74 5.90
CA ALA A 155 -21.07 6.48 5.56
C ALA A 155 -20.79 6.61 4.05
N ALA A 156 -21.72 6.16 3.20
CA ALA A 156 -21.64 6.34 1.76
C ALA A 156 -21.66 7.82 1.35
N LEU A 157 -22.54 8.63 1.95
CA LEU A 157 -22.58 10.08 1.75
C LEU A 157 -21.30 10.76 2.24
N ALA A 158 -20.72 10.28 3.35
CA ALA A 158 -19.45 10.78 3.87
C ALA A 158 -18.31 10.52 2.87
N LEU A 159 -18.17 9.28 2.39
CA LEU A 159 -17.16 8.90 1.41
C LEU A 159 -17.31 9.65 0.09
N ALA A 160 -18.54 9.79 -0.42
CA ALA A 160 -18.82 10.55 -1.63
C ALA A 160 -18.46 12.03 -1.50
N SER A 161 -18.80 12.63 -0.35
CA SER A 161 -18.43 14.01 -0.05
C SER A 161 -16.91 14.17 0.02
N ALA A 162 -16.20 13.26 0.68
CA ALA A 162 -14.76 13.30 0.78
C ALA A 162 -14.06 13.13 -0.57
N ASN A 163 -14.54 12.20 -1.38
CA ASN A 163 -14.01 11.97 -2.72
C ASN A 163 -14.18 13.21 -3.61
N LEU A 164 -15.35 13.87 -3.57
CA LEU A 164 -15.57 15.16 -4.24
C LEU A 164 -14.68 16.28 -3.68
N ALA A 165 -14.44 16.31 -2.37
CA ALA A 165 -13.55 17.29 -1.76
C ALA A 165 -12.14 17.20 -2.33
N MET A 166 -11.67 15.97 -2.55
CA MET A 166 -10.36 15.70 -3.13
C MET A 166 -10.31 15.97 -4.63
N LEU A 167 -11.34 15.57 -5.39
CA LEU A 167 -11.41 15.86 -6.84
C LEU A 167 -11.47 17.35 -7.14
N ASN A 168 -12.10 18.14 -6.28
CA ASN A 168 -12.19 19.60 -6.38
C ASN A 168 -11.07 20.31 -5.60
N GLY A 169 -10.07 19.57 -5.11
CA GLY A 169 -8.90 20.12 -4.45
C GLY A 169 -8.01 20.92 -5.41
N ARG A 170 -7.20 21.82 -4.85
CA ARG A 170 -6.28 22.67 -5.62
C ARG A 170 -5.06 23.06 -4.82
N TYR A 171 -3.94 23.23 -5.51
CA TYR A 171 -2.77 23.87 -4.94
C TYR A 171 -3.02 25.39 -4.74
N GLN A 172 -2.63 25.90 -3.57
CA GLN A 172 -2.67 27.32 -3.24
C GLN A 172 -1.27 27.78 -2.85
N LYS A 173 -0.86 28.95 -3.34
CA LYS A 173 0.40 29.58 -2.93
C LYS A 173 0.27 30.08 -1.51
N MET A 174 1.22 29.72 -0.66
CA MET A 174 1.35 30.31 0.67
C MET A 174 1.93 31.72 0.52
N LEU A 175 1.24 32.72 1.06
CA LEU A 175 1.68 34.13 1.00
C LEU A 175 3.00 34.38 1.73
N GLU A 176 3.39 33.49 2.65
CA GLU A 176 4.56 33.66 3.53
C GLU A 176 5.87 33.09 2.95
N THR A 177 5.80 32.22 1.94
CA THR A 177 6.98 31.69 1.24
C THR A 177 6.67 31.58 -0.25
N GLU A 178 7.31 32.41 -1.08
CA GLU A 178 7.02 32.52 -2.53
C GLU A 178 7.17 31.20 -3.31
N CYS A 179 7.79 30.18 -2.70
CA CYS A 179 8.11 28.89 -3.32
C CYS A 179 7.27 27.70 -2.84
N SER A 180 6.39 27.83 -1.83
CA SER A 180 5.61 26.68 -1.33
C SER A 180 4.16 26.66 -1.83
N MET A 181 3.78 25.54 -2.45
CA MET A 181 2.42 25.24 -2.90
C MET A 181 1.80 24.25 -1.93
N LEU A 182 0.71 24.65 -1.26
CA LEU A 182 -0.02 23.79 -0.34
C LEU A 182 -1.23 23.18 -1.06
N TRP A 183 -1.40 21.87 -0.98
CA TRP A 183 -2.59 21.21 -1.48
C TRP A 183 -3.77 21.45 -0.52
N MET A 184 -4.87 21.99 -1.05
CA MET A 184 -6.09 22.27 -0.30
C MET A 184 -7.29 21.57 -0.92
N MET A 185 -7.93 20.67 -0.17
CA MET A 185 -9.22 20.08 -0.55
C MET A 185 -10.35 21.12 -0.53
N ASP A 186 -11.43 20.88 -1.28
CA ASP A 186 -12.63 21.71 -1.21
C ASP A 186 -13.29 21.62 0.18
N GLN A 187 -13.26 22.74 0.90
CA GLN A 187 -13.71 22.80 2.29
C GLN A 187 -15.22 22.58 2.45
N THR A 188 -16.01 22.87 1.41
CA THR A 188 -17.46 22.68 1.46
C THR A 188 -17.79 21.20 1.51
N HIS A 189 -17.18 20.43 0.61
CA HIS A 189 -17.36 18.98 0.56
C HIS A 189 -16.68 18.28 1.74
N ALA A 190 -15.50 18.73 2.18
CA ALA A 190 -14.81 18.18 3.34
C ALA A 190 -15.64 18.34 4.63
N SER A 191 -16.21 19.52 4.86
CA SER A 191 -17.09 19.76 6.02
C SER A 191 -18.33 18.84 5.99
N ARG A 192 -18.90 18.60 4.81
CA ARG A 192 -20.03 17.66 4.63
C ARG A 192 -19.64 16.22 4.92
N ALA A 193 -18.45 15.80 4.48
CA ALA A 193 -17.94 14.47 4.79
C ALA A 193 -17.82 14.24 6.31
N CYS A 194 -17.26 15.21 7.05
CA CYS A 194 -17.19 15.15 8.51
C CYS A 194 -18.57 15.09 9.17
N HIS A 195 -19.54 15.86 8.66
CA HIS A 195 -20.92 15.83 9.15
C HIS A 195 -21.58 14.46 8.97
N TYR A 196 -21.52 13.89 7.76
CA TYR A 196 -22.10 12.58 7.49
C TYR A 196 -21.35 11.45 8.20
N ARG A 197 -20.04 11.58 8.42
CA ARG A 197 -19.27 10.67 9.27
C ARG A 197 -19.86 10.60 10.67
N GLN A 198 -20.06 11.77 11.32
CA GLN A 198 -20.68 11.80 12.65
C GLN A 198 -22.07 11.18 12.63
N LEU A 199 -22.87 11.51 11.61
CA LEU A 199 -24.21 10.96 11.45
C LEU A 199 -24.21 9.44 11.23
N ALA A 200 -23.17 8.87 10.62
CA ALA A 200 -23.03 7.43 10.48
C ALA A 200 -22.78 6.77 11.83
N LEU A 201 -21.86 7.33 12.62
CA LEU A 201 -21.54 6.86 13.97
C LEU A 201 -22.75 6.96 14.91
N ASP A 202 -23.47 8.09 14.89
CA ASP A 202 -24.67 8.29 15.71
C ASP A 202 -25.82 7.32 15.38
N ARG A 203 -25.83 6.79 14.15
CA ARG A 203 -26.85 5.84 13.66
C ARG A 203 -26.47 4.38 13.87
N VAL A 204 -25.22 4.10 14.21
CA VAL A 204 -24.83 2.76 14.68
C VAL A 204 -25.46 2.54 16.05
N SER A 205 -26.15 1.42 16.22
CA SER A 205 -26.83 1.06 17.45
C SER A 205 -26.48 -0.37 17.85
N ALA A 206 -26.78 -0.76 19.09
CA ALA A 206 -26.62 -2.14 19.56
C ALA A 206 -27.45 -3.17 18.78
N HIS A 207 -28.41 -2.72 17.96
CA HIS A 207 -29.29 -3.57 17.15
C HIS A 207 -28.97 -3.51 15.66
N THR A 208 -27.92 -2.79 15.26
CA THR A 208 -27.47 -2.78 13.86
C THR A 208 -27.02 -4.18 13.47
N ASP A 209 -27.52 -4.66 12.34
CA ASP A 209 -27.18 -5.97 11.80
C ASP A 209 -25.68 -6.04 11.44
N PRO A 210 -24.99 -7.17 11.68
CA PRO A 210 -23.55 -7.28 11.43
C PRO A 210 -23.11 -6.92 9.99
N PRO A 211 -23.84 -7.30 8.92
CA PRO A 211 -23.53 -6.86 7.56
C PRO A 211 -23.50 -5.34 7.40
N ALA A 212 -24.53 -4.64 7.86
CA ALA A 212 -24.57 -3.17 7.78
C ALA A 212 -23.53 -2.51 8.68
N LEU A 213 -23.25 -3.08 9.86
CA LEU A 213 -22.23 -2.57 10.77
C LEU A 213 -20.84 -2.60 10.10
N ILE A 214 -20.48 -3.73 9.49
CA ILE A 214 -19.18 -3.91 8.82
C ILE A 214 -19.11 -3.10 7.53
N ALA A 215 -20.18 -3.04 6.74
CA ALA A 215 -20.24 -2.17 5.57
C ALA A 215 -20.08 -0.69 5.92
N THR A 216 -20.67 -0.25 7.04
CA THR A 216 -20.47 1.11 7.57
C THR A 216 -19.00 1.34 7.89
N GLN A 217 -18.38 0.45 8.67
CA GLN A 217 -16.96 0.57 9.02
C GLN A 217 -16.04 0.52 7.80
N LEU A 218 -16.34 -0.31 6.79
CA LEU A 218 -15.57 -0.41 5.56
C LEU A 218 -15.59 0.91 4.78
N LEU A 219 -16.76 1.53 4.64
CA LEU A 219 -16.88 2.84 3.99
C LEU A 219 -16.16 3.95 4.78
N LEU A 220 -16.18 3.88 6.12
CA LEU A 220 -15.41 4.78 6.98
C LEU A 220 -13.89 4.54 6.89
N THR A 221 -13.48 3.31 6.58
CA THR A 221 -12.08 2.96 6.32
C THR A 221 -11.60 3.59 5.01
N TYR A 222 -12.39 3.55 3.94
CA TYR A 222 -12.05 4.29 2.71
C TYR A 222 -12.14 5.82 2.89
N LEU A 223 -13.00 6.30 3.81
CA LEU A 223 -13.07 7.72 4.16
C LEU A 223 -11.77 8.20 4.82
N SER A 224 -11.14 7.41 5.70
CA SER A 224 -9.86 7.79 6.30
C SER A 224 -8.74 7.86 5.26
N MET A 225 -8.81 7.09 4.17
CA MET A 225 -7.90 7.25 3.03
C MET A 225 -8.09 8.55 2.24
N GLU A 226 -9.25 9.22 2.35
CA GLU A 226 -9.52 10.47 1.65
C GLU A 226 -9.18 11.70 2.49
N LEU A 227 -9.51 11.67 3.78
CA LEU A 227 -9.39 12.85 4.67
C LEU A 227 -8.38 12.68 5.79
N GLY A 228 -7.91 11.48 6.05
CA GLY A 228 -7.02 11.15 7.16
C GLY A 228 -5.56 10.99 6.75
N SER A 229 -4.84 10.29 7.62
CA SER A 229 -3.46 9.83 7.46
C SER A 229 -3.40 8.33 7.16
N VAL A 230 -2.20 7.83 6.86
CA VAL A 230 -1.96 6.39 6.71
C VAL A 230 -2.21 5.67 8.05
N ALA A 231 -1.83 6.28 9.18
CA ALA A 231 -2.11 5.76 10.51
C ALA A 231 -3.62 5.66 10.81
N ASP A 232 -4.42 6.65 10.40
CA ASP A 232 -5.89 6.59 10.55
C ASP A 232 -6.48 5.42 9.74
N PHE A 233 -5.94 5.17 8.55
CA PHE A 233 -6.34 4.03 7.73
C PHE A 233 -6.00 2.70 8.41
N TRP A 234 -4.78 2.55 8.94
CA TRP A 234 -4.37 1.36 9.68
C TRP A 234 -5.24 1.09 10.90
N LEU A 235 -5.57 2.14 11.66
CA LEU A 235 -6.49 2.01 12.79
C LEU A 235 -7.86 1.51 12.35
N CYS A 236 -8.42 2.06 11.27
CA CYS A 236 -9.69 1.63 10.72
C CYS A 236 -9.67 0.17 10.23
N VAL A 237 -8.57 -0.27 9.59
CA VAL A 237 -8.40 -1.67 9.16
C VAL A 237 -8.27 -2.61 10.36
N SER A 238 -7.54 -2.21 11.41
CA SER A 238 -7.48 -3.00 12.64
C SER A 238 -8.87 -3.15 13.28
N GLN A 239 -9.68 -2.10 13.28
CA GLN A 239 -11.07 -2.18 13.75
C GLN A 239 -11.92 -3.12 12.88
N LEU A 240 -11.74 -3.10 11.55
CA LEU A 240 -12.38 -4.06 10.65
C LEU A 240 -12.01 -5.49 11.00
N ASP A 241 -10.72 -5.77 11.24
CA ASP A 241 -10.27 -7.11 11.63
C ASP A 241 -10.93 -7.56 12.94
N ASP A 242 -11.04 -6.68 13.95
CA ASP A 242 -11.72 -7.04 15.22
C ASP A 242 -13.20 -7.37 14.99
N MET A 243 -13.86 -6.67 14.07
CA MET A 243 -15.24 -6.94 13.70
C MET A 243 -15.37 -8.24 12.89
N LEU A 244 -14.44 -8.55 11.99
CA LEU A 244 -14.41 -9.82 11.27
C LEU A 244 -14.20 -11.00 12.23
N LEU A 245 -13.31 -10.88 13.21
CA LEU A 245 -13.13 -11.90 14.23
C LEU A 245 -14.34 -12.06 15.15
N ARG A 246 -15.11 -10.99 15.38
CA ARG A 246 -16.30 -11.04 16.22
C ARG A 246 -17.53 -11.58 15.49
N PHE A 247 -17.72 -11.19 14.23
CA PHE A 247 -18.95 -11.42 13.48
C PHE A 247 -18.77 -12.35 12.28
N GLY A 248 -17.56 -12.85 12.01
CA GLY A 248 -17.23 -13.65 10.83
C GLY A 248 -18.16 -14.84 10.62
N GLY A 249 -18.38 -15.66 11.65
CA GLY A 249 -19.32 -16.79 11.55
C GLY A 249 -20.77 -16.37 11.24
N VAL A 250 -21.23 -15.23 11.77
CA VAL A 250 -22.56 -14.70 11.44
C VAL A 250 -22.60 -14.16 10.03
N LEU A 251 -21.58 -13.41 9.60
CA LEU A 251 -21.49 -12.89 8.22
C LEU A 251 -21.52 -14.02 7.21
N LEU A 252 -20.67 -15.05 7.38
CA LEU A 252 -20.59 -16.17 6.44
C LEU A 252 -21.90 -16.97 6.34
N SER A 253 -22.78 -16.86 7.32
CA SER A 253 -24.13 -17.45 7.29
C SER A 253 -25.18 -16.64 6.51
N THR A 254 -24.85 -15.40 6.11
CA THR A 254 -25.74 -14.51 5.35
C THR A 254 -25.48 -14.57 3.85
N ALA A 255 -26.49 -14.28 3.04
CA ALA A 255 -26.40 -14.32 1.57
C ALA A 255 -25.34 -13.36 0.99
N ASP A 256 -25.10 -12.23 1.67
CA ASP A 256 -24.20 -11.17 1.24
C ASP A 256 -22.87 -11.16 2.01
N GLY A 257 -22.73 -11.96 3.06
CA GLY A 257 -21.62 -11.79 4.01
C GLY A 257 -20.26 -12.22 3.48
N SER A 258 -20.20 -13.22 2.60
CA SER A 258 -18.93 -13.57 1.93
C SER A 258 -18.39 -12.40 1.10
N GLU A 259 -19.27 -11.66 0.44
CA GLU A 259 -18.93 -10.51 -0.39
C GLU A 259 -18.43 -9.34 0.46
N ILE A 260 -19.02 -9.14 1.64
CA ILE A 260 -18.56 -8.13 2.60
C ILE A 260 -17.19 -8.49 3.16
N VAL A 261 -16.97 -9.76 3.55
CA VAL A 261 -15.67 -10.23 4.05
C VAL A 261 -14.59 -9.98 2.98
N LYS A 262 -14.84 -10.37 1.73
CA LYS A 262 -13.92 -10.13 0.60
C LYS A 262 -13.61 -8.63 0.41
N ALA A 263 -14.61 -7.75 0.55
CA ALA A 263 -14.39 -6.31 0.47
C ALA A 263 -13.49 -5.78 1.60
N CYS A 264 -13.67 -6.28 2.84
CA CYS A 264 -12.78 -5.95 3.96
C CYS A 264 -11.36 -6.46 3.73
N LEU A 265 -11.22 -7.67 3.18
CA LEU A 265 -9.94 -8.27 2.87
C LEU A 265 -9.18 -7.49 1.78
N ASN A 266 -9.88 -6.87 0.81
CA ASN A 266 -9.27 -5.94 -0.14
C ASN A 266 -8.71 -4.68 0.53
N ALA A 267 -9.42 -4.09 1.49
CA ALA A 267 -8.90 -2.96 2.27
C ALA A 267 -7.65 -3.36 3.07
N ARG A 268 -7.65 -4.57 3.65
CA ARG A 268 -6.49 -5.15 4.34
C ARG A 268 -5.32 -5.41 3.40
N LEU A 269 -5.56 -5.90 2.18
CA LEU A 269 -4.52 -6.07 1.16
C LEU A 269 -3.84 -4.73 0.84
N LEU A 270 -4.63 -3.67 0.67
CA LEU A 270 -4.11 -2.33 0.40
C LEU A 270 -3.24 -1.81 1.57
N MET A 271 -3.62 -2.09 2.82
CA MET A 271 -2.79 -1.79 4.00
C MET A 271 -1.41 -2.45 3.92
N ARG A 272 -1.33 -3.72 3.51
CA ARG A 272 -0.06 -4.46 3.42
C ARG A 272 0.97 -3.77 2.50
N TYR A 273 0.52 -3.04 1.48
CA TYR A 273 1.43 -2.30 0.59
C TYR A 273 1.94 -0.96 1.17
N PHE A 274 1.31 -0.44 2.23
CA PHE A 274 1.75 0.78 2.91
C PHE A 274 2.66 0.53 4.09
N ASN A 275 2.76 -0.72 4.52
CA ASN A 275 3.63 -1.11 5.61
C ASN A 275 5.09 -0.85 5.21
N GLY A 276 5.70 0.12 5.89
CA GLY A 276 7.12 0.40 5.74
C GLY A 276 7.98 -0.79 6.18
N PRO A 277 9.29 -0.78 5.88
CA PRO A 277 10.19 -1.89 6.17
C PRO A 277 10.28 -2.27 7.66
N HIS A 278 9.77 -1.42 8.58
CA HIS A 278 9.72 -1.70 10.02
C HIS A 278 8.59 -2.64 10.44
N GLU A 279 7.38 -2.48 9.91
CA GLU A 279 6.28 -3.40 10.24
C GLU A 279 6.58 -4.83 9.76
N VAL A 280 7.38 -4.93 8.70
CA VAL A 280 7.89 -6.17 8.11
C VAL A 280 8.79 -6.97 9.07
N LEU A 281 9.28 -6.34 10.15
CA LEU A 281 10.13 -6.98 11.17
C LEU A 281 9.33 -7.58 12.35
N ARG A 282 7.99 -7.50 12.37
CA ARG A 282 7.16 -7.97 13.50
C ARG A 282 6.75 -9.45 13.34
N PRO A 283 6.47 -10.21 14.43
CA PRO A 283 5.86 -11.54 14.31
C PRO A 283 4.43 -11.44 13.83
N GLU A 284 4.00 -12.41 13.04
CA GLU A 284 2.58 -12.57 12.74
C GLU A 284 1.80 -12.76 14.05
N SER A 285 0.92 -11.82 14.31
CA SER A 285 0.07 -11.77 15.48
C SER A 285 -1.01 -12.88 15.41
N PRO A 286 -1.53 -13.33 16.56
CA PRO A 286 -2.66 -14.26 16.58
C PRO A 286 -3.88 -13.74 15.80
N LYS A 287 -4.07 -12.42 15.77
CA LYS A 287 -5.10 -11.73 15.00
C LYS A 287 -4.93 -11.96 13.50
N GLU A 288 -3.72 -11.76 12.99
CA GLU A 288 -3.40 -11.96 11.56
C GLU A 288 -3.59 -13.41 11.15
N ARG A 289 -3.17 -14.37 11.97
CA ARG A 289 -3.42 -15.81 11.73
C ARG A 289 -4.91 -16.13 11.67
N ALA A 290 -5.70 -15.61 12.60
CA ALA A 290 -7.15 -15.84 12.63
C ALA A 290 -7.86 -15.23 11.40
N ILE A 291 -7.40 -14.07 10.92
CA ILE A 291 -7.88 -13.47 9.67
C ILE A 291 -7.44 -14.28 8.45
N ALA A 292 -6.21 -14.80 8.40
CA ALA A 292 -5.74 -15.67 7.32
C ALA A 292 -6.60 -16.95 7.19
N MET A 293 -7.12 -17.48 8.31
CA MET A 293 -8.09 -18.57 8.27
C MET A 293 -9.43 -18.18 7.64
N LEU A 294 -9.92 -16.95 7.87
CA LEU A 294 -11.09 -16.42 7.17
C LEU A 294 -10.80 -16.22 5.68
N GLU A 295 -9.62 -15.71 5.33
CA GLU A 295 -9.18 -15.52 3.94
C GLU A 295 -9.30 -16.84 3.14
N ASN A 296 -8.79 -17.94 3.69
CA ASN A 296 -8.86 -19.28 3.07
C ASN A 296 -10.30 -19.81 2.87
N GLN A 297 -11.27 -19.34 3.67
CA GLN A 297 -12.67 -19.78 3.56
C GLN A 297 -13.45 -19.03 2.48
N VAL A 298 -12.99 -17.84 2.10
CA VAL A 298 -13.65 -16.99 1.11
C VAL A 298 -12.83 -16.82 -0.18
N SER A 299 -11.78 -17.62 -0.36
CA SER A 299 -10.80 -17.54 -1.47
C SER A 299 -11.45 -17.21 -2.82
N LEU A 300 -10.87 -16.22 -3.48
CA LEU A 300 -11.27 -15.74 -4.81
C LEU A 300 -10.10 -15.97 -5.77
N PRO A 301 -10.38 -16.35 -7.04
CA PRO A 301 -9.36 -16.51 -8.08
C PRO A 301 -8.46 -15.27 -8.27
N GLY A 302 -8.91 -14.07 -7.90
CA GLY A 302 -8.14 -12.81 -8.01
C GLY A 302 -7.50 -12.27 -6.73
N PHE A 303 -7.96 -12.72 -5.57
CA PHE A 303 -7.50 -12.20 -4.29
C PHE A 303 -6.23 -12.91 -3.79
N ASP A 304 -6.14 -14.21 -4.08
CA ASP A 304 -5.06 -15.07 -3.61
C ASP A 304 -3.69 -14.60 -4.12
N TYR A 305 -3.56 -14.32 -5.42
CA TYR A 305 -2.30 -13.82 -5.98
C TYR A 305 -1.99 -12.37 -5.56
N GLY A 306 -3.01 -11.56 -5.25
CA GLY A 306 -2.82 -10.22 -4.69
C GLY A 306 -2.16 -10.27 -3.32
N ILE A 307 -2.65 -11.13 -2.42
CA ILE A 307 -2.02 -11.40 -1.12
C ILE A 307 -0.60 -11.91 -1.32
N ILE A 308 -0.41 -12.91 -2.18
CA ILE A 308 0.90 -13.51 -2.41
C ILE A 308 1.90 -12.46 -2.90
N GLY A 309 1.50 -11.59 -3.84
CA GLY A 309 2.33 -10.49 -4.32
C GLY A 309 2.70 -9.50 -3.22
N ALA A 310 1.76 -9.16 -2.33
CA ALA A 310 2.01 -8.27 -1.19
C ALA A 310 2.99 -8.89 -0.18
N GLU A 311 2.76 -10.15 0.20
CA GLU A 311 3.64 -10.91 1.10
C GLU A 311 5.04 -11.05 0.51
N ALA A 312 5.15 -11.43 -0.76
CA ALA A 312 6.42 -11.57 -1.46
C ALA A 312 7.18 -10.23 -1.53
N THR A 313 6.46 -9.12 -1.75
CA THR A 313 7.02 -7.77 -1.71
C THR A 313 7.64 -7.48 -0.36
N GLN A 314 6.88 -7.67 0.74
CA GLN A 314 7.35 -7.44 2.10
C GLN A 314 8.55 -8.32 2.47
N VAL A 315 8.47 -9.63 2.19
CA VAL A 315 9.55 -10.60 2.47
C VAL A 315 10.81 -10.23 1.72
N GLY A 316 10.69 -9.88 0.44
CA GLY A 316 11.83 -9.45 -0.37
C GLY A 316 12.42 -8.11 0.10
N LEU A 317 11.60 -7.16 0.56
CA LEU A 317 12.11 -5.91 1.16
C LEU A 317 12.85 -6.20 2.47
N ARG A 318 12.34 -7.12 3.29
CA ARG A 318 12.99 -7.55 4.54
C ARG A 318 14.38 -8.10 4.31
N LEU A 319 14.50 -9.05 3.38
CA LEU A 319 15.74 -9.70 3.02
C LEU A 319 16.80 -8.67 2.61
N LEU A 320 16.42 -7.77 1.71
CA LEU A 320 17.33 -6.77 1.15
C LEU A 320 17.71 -5.68 2.15
N ALA A 321 16.75 -5.16 2.91
CA ALA A 321 17.01 -4.16 3.96
C ALA A 321 17.93 -4.73 5.05
N SER A 322 17.73 -6.00 5.46
CA SER A 322 18.56 -6.63 6.50
C SER A 322 20.04 -6.68 6.12
N ARG A 323 20.37 -6.91 4.85
CA ARG A 323 21.75 -6.93 4.36
C ARG A 323 22.36 -5.55 4.23
N CYS A 324 21.61 -4.54 3.77
CA CYS A 324 22.08 -3.16 3.74
C CYS A 324 22.37 -2.59 5.14
N LEU A 325 21.86 -3.23 6.18
CA LEU A 325 21.94 -2.75 7.56
C LEU A 325 22.89 -3.59 8.42
N SER A 326 23.29 -4.77 7.95
CA SER A 326 24.28 -5.61 8.59
C SER A 326 25.70 -5.19 8.24
N ASP A 327 26.51 -4.86 9.24
CA ASP A 327 27.97 -4.84 9.07
C ASP A 327 28.45 -6.29 9.05
N GLU A 328 29.41 -6.64 8.17
CA GLU A 328 29.97 -7.99 8.04
C GLU A 328 30.54 -8.59 9.36
N ALA A 329 30.65 -7.77 10.41
CA ALA A 329 31.23 -8.11 11.71
C ALA A 329 30.23 -8.17 12.87
N THR A 330 28.92 -7.93 12.67
CA THR A 330 27.93 -7.85 13.77
C THR A 330 26.90 -8.98 13.73
N SER A 331 26.54 -9.51 14.90
CA SER A 331 25.43 -10.47 15.05
C SER A 331 24.11 -9.85 14.60
N ASP A 332 23.20 -10.65 14.03
CA ASP A 332 21.90 -10.24 13.45
C ASP A 332 21.09 -9.24 14.31
N MET A 333 21.10 -9.36 15.63
CA MET A 333 20.43 -8.42 16.55
C MET A 333 21.00 -6.99 16.50
N ALA A 334 22.33 -6.84 16.47
CA ALA A 334 22.98 -5.54 16.44
C ALA A 334 22.77 -4.85 15.07
N SER A 335 22.63 -5.63 14.01
CA SER A 335 22.31 -5.15 12.66
C SER A 335 20.88 -4.58 12.57
N LEU A 336 19.91 -5.19 13.27
CA LEU A 336 18.53 -4.72 13.33
C LEU A 336 18.33 -3.49 14.22
N GLU A 337 19.05 -3.37 15.34
CA GLU A 337 19.07 -2.14 16.14
C GLU A 337 19.71 -0.99 15.35
N THR A 338 20.79 -1.28 14.61
CA THR A 338 21.46 -0.31 13.72
C THR A 338 20.56 0.10 12.56
N ALA A 339 19.76 -0.83 12.02
CA ALA A 339 18.72 -0.57 11.01
C ALA A 339 17.69 0.45 11.51
N SER A 340 17.13 0.19 12.69
CA SER A 340 16.13 1.07 13.30
C SER A 340 16.70 2.44 13.64
N ALA A 341 17.93 2.49 14.17
CA ALA A 341 18.60 3.74 14.48
C ALA A 341 18.93 4.56 13.22
N TRP A 342 19.39 3.91 12.15
CA TRP A 342 19.69 4.60 10.89
C TRP A 342 18.43 5.12 10.21
N LEU A 343 17.34 4.35 10.19
CA LEU A 343 16.07 4.81 9.62
C LEU A 343 15.47 5.97 10.42
N ALA A 344 15.49 5.89 11.77
CA ALA A 344 15.08 7.00 12.62
C ALA A 344 15.96 8.24 12.39
N GLN A 345 17.28 8.06 12.24
CA GLN A 345 18.20 9.16 11.90
C GLN A 345 17.93 9.73 10.50
N ALA A 346 17.68 8.89 9.50
CA ALA A 346 17.35 9.32 8.15
C ALA A 346 16.03 10.09 8.16
N GLN A 347 15.02 9.61 8.88
CA GLN A 347 13.76 10.32 9.10
C GLN A 347 13.98 11.67 9.78
N GLN A 348 14.81 11.75 10.84
CA GLN A 348 15.16 13.02 11.48
C GLN A 348 15.89 13.99 10.53
N ILE A 349 16.80 13.49 9.69
CA ILE A 349 17.49 14.31 8.68
C ILE A 349 16.50 14.87 7.66
N MET A 350 15.53 14.05 7.25
CA MET A 350 14.57 14.42 6.22
C MET A 350 13.40 15.28 6.75
N LEU A 351 12.99 15.12 8.01
CA LEU A 351 11.88 15.83 8.65
C LEU A 351 12.33 17.08 9.44
N GLY A 352 13.61 17.17 9.82
CA GLY A 352 14.18 18.25 10.62
C GLY A 352 14.10 18.03 12.15
N PRO A 353 14.78 18.87 12.95
CA PRO A 353 14.80 18.72 14.41
C PRO A 353 13.46 19.13 15.04
N GLY A 354 12.63 18.16 15.45
CA GLY A 354 11.40 18.48 16.19
C GLY A 354 10.38 17.34 16.37
N GLU A 355 10.47 16.25 15.60
CA GLU A 355 9.53 15.12 15.71
C GLU A 355 10.22 13.91 16.38
N ASP A 356 9.77 13.58 17.59
CA ASP A 356 10.19 12.36 18.30
C ASP A 356 9.54 11.14 17.60
N VAL A 357 10.37 10.36 16.91
CA VAL A 357 9.96 9.10 16.29
C VAL A 357 9.86 8.04 17.39
N ASP A 358 8.66 7.49 17.60
CA ASP A 358 8.43 6.41 18.56
C ASP A 358 9.31 5.20 18.23
N ALA A 359 10.31 4.97 19.08
CA ALA A 359 11.17 3.81 19.02
C ALA A 359 10.57 2.69 19.87
N ALA A 360 10.05 1.63 19.24
CA ALA A 360 10.19 0.23 19.66
C ALA A 360 9.10 -0.66 19.04
N ALA A 361 9.46 -1.37 17.98
CA ALA A 361 9.00 -2.74 17.82
C ALA A 361 10.24 -3.62 17.94
N GLU A 362 10.23 -4.62 18.84
CA GLU A 362 11.31 -5.61 18.89
C GLU A 362 11.36 -6.35 17.54
N PRO A 363 12.45 -6.21 16.76
CA PRO A 363 12.54 -6.83 15.45
C PRO A 363 12.70 -8.34 15.60
N LEU A 364 11.96 -9.12 14.81
CA LEU A 364 12.16 -10.56 14.76
C LEU A 364 13.47 -10.91 14.10
N LEU A 365 14.20 -11.78 14.81
CA LEU A 365 15.13 -12.73 14.25
C LEU A 365 14.35 -13.72 13.37
N CYS A 366 14.34 -13.50 12.07
CA CYS A 366 14.05 -14.56 11.11
C CYS A 366 15.30 -14.69 10.25
N GLU A 367 15.92 -15.88 10.28
CA GLU A 367 17.15 -16.13 9.53
C GLU A 367 16.87 -15.98 8.02
N GLU A 368 17.83 -15.43 7.27
CA GLU A 368 17.71 -15.22 5.82
C GLU A 368 17.20 -16.46 5.07
N HIS A 369 17.67 -17.64 5.46
CA HIS A 369 17.25 -18.89 4.85
C HIS A 369 15.74 -19.16 5.01
N GLN A 370 15.15 -18.82 6.17
CA GLN A 370 13.71 -18.99 6.41
C GLN A 370 12.89 -18.04 5.55
N LEU A 371 13.36 -16.79 5.38
CA LEU A 371 12.70 -15.80 4.53
C LEU A 371 12.79 -16.18 3.04
N LEU A 372 13.93 -16.70 2.60
CA LEU A 372 14.09 -17.23 1.24
C LEU A 372 13.21 -18.45 1.00
N GLN A 373 13.10 -19.36 1.99
CA GLN A 373 12.20 -20.51 1.91
C GLN A 373 10.74 -20.06 1.85
N HIS A 374 10.34 -19.10 2.68
CA HIS A 374 9.00 -18.56 2.65
C HIS A 374 8.66 -17.92 1.29
N LEU A 375 9.61 -17.20 0.67
CA LEU A 375 9.43 -16.67 -0.68
C LEU A 375 9.29 -17.77 -1.75
N LEU A 376 10.02 -18.89 -1.60
CA LEU A 376 9.83 -20.07 -2.46
C LEU A 376 8.42 -20.66 -2.29
N ASP A 377 7.95 -20.80 -1.04
CA ASP A 377 6.63 -21.34 -0.74
C ASP A 377 5.51 -20.45 -1.31
N LEU A 378 5.70 -19.12 -1.28
CA LEU A 378 4.81 -18.16 -1.94
C LEU A 378 4.78 -18.36 -3.46
N GLY A 379 5.93 -18.60 -4.09
CA GLY A 379 6.01 -18.93 -5.51
C GLY A 379 5.27 -20.22 -5.87
N ILE A 380 5.37 -21.26 -5.03
CA ILE A 380 4.63 -22.52 -5.20
C ILE A 380 3.12 -22.28 -5.06
N ARG A 381 2.70 -21.51 -4.06
CA ARG A 381 1.29 -21.12 -3.88
C ARG A 381 0.77 -20.37 -5.11
N LEU A 382 1.55 -19.44 -5.66
CA LEU A 382 1.17 -18.68 -6.86
C LEU A 382 0.98 -19.56 -8.09
N GLN A 383 1.82 -20.58 -8.25
CA GLN A 383 1.70 -21.56 -9.35
C GLN A 383 0.45 -22.44 -9.20
N ALA A 384 -0.04 -22.65 -7.97
CA ALA A 384 -1.26 -23.38 -7.71
C ALA A 384 -2.53 -22.53 -7.88
N CYS A 385 -2.41 -21.19 -7.89
CA CYS A 385 -3.53 -20.30 -8.15
C CYS A 385 -4.06 -20.48 -9.58
N GLN A 386 -5.38 -20.34 -9.74
CA GLN A 386 -5.99 -20.27 -11.06
C GLN A 386 -5.58 -18.96 -11.75
N PRO A 387 -4.98 -19.01 -12.97
CA PRO A 387 -4.65 -17.80 -13.71
C PRO A 387 -5.92 -17.01 -14.07
N PRO A 388 -5.85 -15.66 -14.13
CA PRO A 388 -6.97 -14.83 -14.57
C PRO A 388 -7.34 -15.10 -16.04
N SER A 389 -8.54 -14.68 -16.43
CA SER A 389 -8.97 -14.71 -17.83
C SER A 389 -7.99 -13.93 -18.71
N GLY A 390 -7.69 -14.46 -19.90
CA GLY A 390 -6.75 -13.82 -20.83
C GLY A 390 -5.29 -13.80 -20.35
N CYS A 391 -4.90 -14.67 -19.40
CA CYS A 391 -3.57 -14.65 -18.80
C CYS A 391 -2.43 -14.70 -19.85
N PRO A 392 -1.60 -13.65 -19.98
CA PRO A 392 -0.54 -13.62 -20.98
C PRO A 392 0.58 -14.61 -20.65
N LEU A 393 0.73 -15.02 -19.39
CA LEU A 393 1.69 -16.05 -18.97
C LEU A 393 1.27 -17.47 -19.40
N ALA A 394 0.00 -17.68 -19.76
CA ALA A 394 -0.50 -18.94 -20.28
C ALA A 394 -0.47 -18.99 -21.83
N ASP A 395 -0.27 -17.86 -22.50
CA ASP A 395 -0.26 -17.76 -23.96
C ASP A 395 1.17 -17.82 -24.51
N SER A 396 1.51 -18.96 -25.12
CA SER A 396 2.83 -19.19 -25.72
C SER A 396 3.21 -18.17 -26.80
N THR A 397 2.22 -17.63 -27.53
CA THR A 397 2.48 -16.66 -28.59
C THR A 397 2.84 -15.30 -28.00
N VAL A 398 2.09 -14.85 -27.00
CA VAL A 398 2.36 -13.60 -26.27
C VAL A 398 3.70 -13.66 -25.54
N LEU A 399 4.05 -14.81 -24.97
CA LEU A 399 5.35 -15.03 -24.34
C LEU A 399 6.50 -14.92 -25.35
N GLN A 400 6.36 -15.56 -26.52
CA GLN A 400 7.35 -15.52 -27.58
C GLN A 400 7.57 -14.09 -28.09
N GLU A 401 6.49 -13.35 -28.38
CA GLU A 401 6.57 -11.94 -28.78
C GLU A 401 7.24 -11.06 -27.73
N SER A 402 6.90 -11.27 -26.45
CA SER A 402 7.48 -10.50 -25.35
C SER A 402 8.97 -10.78 -25.18
N PHE A 403 9.39 -12.03 -25.40
CA PHE A 403 10.79 -12.41 -25.41
C PHE A 403 11.53 -11.77 -26.59
N GLU A 404 10.95 -11.77 -27.78
CA GLU A 404 11.52 -11.11 -28.96
C GLU A 404 11.66 -9.59 -28.79
N MET A 405 10.66 -8.92 -28.18
CA MET A 405 10.76 -7.49 -27.83
C MET A 405 11.88 -7.24 -26.83
N LEU A 406 12.02 -8.10 -25.83
CA LEU A 406 13.09 -7.99 -24.84
C LEU A 406 14.47 -8.07 -25.52
N MET A 407 14.66 -9.00 -26.46
CA MET A 407 15.91 -9.11 -27.24
C MET A 407 16.23 -7.83 -28.02
N LEU A 408 15.22 -7.16 -28.57
CA LEU A 408 15.37 -5.92 -29.33
C LEU A 408 15.72 -4.73 -28.41
N LEU A 409 15.12 -4.68 -27.22
CA LEU A 409 15.38 -3.62 -26.23
C LEU A 409 16.75 -3.75 -25.55
N ASP A 410 17.28 -4.97 -25.44
CA ASP A 410 18.62 -5.26 -24.89
C ASP A 410 19.74 -4.98 -25.91
N GLY A 411 19.43 -4.97 -27.21
CA GLY A 411 20.39 -4.90 -28.32
C GLY A 411 21.11 -3.57 -28.57
N GLY A 412 21.06 -2.59 -27.65
CA GLY A 412 21.83 -1.34 -27.71
C GLY A 412 21.45 -0.33 -28.80
N ASP A 413 20.63 -0.73 -29.78
CA ASP A 413 20.20 0.11 -30.90
C ASP A 413 18.91 0.86 -30.56
N GLY A 414 18.94 1.65 -29.47
CA GLY A 414 18.03 2.76 -29.21
C GLY A 414 16.53 2.53 -29.44
N GLY A 415 16.02 1.30 -29.28
CA GLY A 415 14.60 0.99 -29.37
C GLY A 415 13.86 1.89 -28.39
N ALA A 416 13.12 2.86 -28.91
CA ALA A 416 12.48 3.85 -28.08
C ALA A 416 11.41 3.13 -27.25
N VAL A 417 11.14 3.65 -26.04
CA VAL A 417 9.99 3.25 -25.21
C VAL A 417 8.67 3.19 -26.00
N GLY A 418 8.58 3.90 -27.14
CA GLY A 418 7.45 3.88 -28.07
C GLY A 418 7.23 2.59 -28.88
N ASP A 419 8.13 1.60 -28.80
CA ASP A 419 8.04 0.35 -29.57
C ASP A 419 7.42 -0.81 -28.75
N LEU A 420 7.03 -0.59 -27.50
CA LEU A 420 6.39 -1.62 -26.68
C LEU A 420 4.94 -1.86 -27.15
N LEU A 421 4.66 -3.05 -27.69
CA LEU A 421 3.31 -3.39 -28.16
C LEU A 421 2.35 -3.59 -26.98
N PRO A 422 1.29 -2.76 -26.85
CA PRO A 422 0.34 -2.88 -25.75
C PRO A 422 -0.46 -4.19 -25.79
N LEU A 423 -0.82 -4.69 -24.60
CA LEU A 423 -1.79 -5.78 -24.43
C LEU A 423 -3.13 -5.19 -24.00
N PHE A 424 -4.18 -5.49 -24.76
CA PHE A 424 -5.53 -5.02 -24.50
C PHE A 424 -6.38 -6.14 -23.89
N PHE A 425 -7.20 -5.78 -22.91
CA PHE A 425 -8.13 -6.68 -22.22
C PHE A 425 -9.57 -6.20 -22.43
N ALA A 426 -10.55 -7.03 -22.08
CA ALA A 426 -11.96 -6.68 -22.29
C ALA A 426 -12.39 -5.47 -21.46
N ASP A 427 -11.86 -5.35 -20.24
CA ASP A 427 -12.10 -4.22 -19.36
C ASP A 427 -10.92 -3.94 -18.40
N HIS A 428 -11.03 -2.84 -17.66
CA HIS A 428 -10.03 -2.38 -16.69
C HIS A 428 -9.82 -3.36 -15.53
N ASP A 429 -10.87 -4.06 -15.08
CA ASP A 429 -10.74 -4.99 -13.97
C ASP A 429 -9.97 -6.25 -14.43
N GLU A 430 -10.24 -6.77 -15.62
CA GLU A 430 -9.46 -7.87 -16.22
C GLU A 430 -7.99 -7.50 -16.44
N ALA A 431 -7.70 -6.27 -16.90
CA ALA A 431 -6.33 -5.78 -17.03
C ALA A 431 -5.61 -5.71 -15.68
N MET A 432 -6.28 -5.20 -14.63
CA MET A 432 -5.72 -5.12 -13.28
C MET A 432 -5.49 -6.49 -12.64
N ASP A 433 -6.38 -7.46 -12.90
CA ASP A 433 -6.23 -8.84 -12.43
C ASP A 433 -5.00 -9.51 -13.06
N ASN A 434 -4.84 -9.35 -14.37
CA ASN A 434 -3.65 -9.82 -15.09
C ASN A 434 -2.37 -9.12 -14.62
N ALA A 435 -2.43 -7.81 -14.40
CA ALA A 435 -1.30 -7.04 -13.86
C ALA A 435 -0.88 -7.53 -12.47
N ALA A 436 -1.83 -7.73 -11.56
CA ALA A 436 -1.56 -8.21 -10.22
C ALA A 436 -0.98 -9.64 -10.24
N TYR A 437 -1.47 -10.51 -11.11
CA TYR A 437 -0.94 -11.87 -11.28
C TYR A 437 0.51 -11.85 -11.79
N VAL A 438 0.79 -11.10 -12.85
CA VAL A 438 2.15 -10.94 -13.40
C VAL A 438 3.08 -10.28 -12.38
N PHE A 439 2.61 -9.25 -11.68
CA PHE A 439 3.35 -8.59 -10.60
C PHE A 439 3.74 -9.56 -9.48
N ALA A 440 2.81 -10.43 -9.06
CA ALA A 440 3.08 -11.45 -8.05
C ALA A 440 4.20 -12.41 -8.51
N HIS A 441 4.22 -12.81 -9.79
CA HIS A 441 5.31 -13.63 -10.36
C HIS A 441 6.66 -12.92 -10.31
N VAL A 442 6.70 -11.62 -10.61
CA VAL A 442 7.93 -10.82 -10.49
C VAL A 442 8.42 -10.76 -9.04
N MET A 443 7.51 -10.54 -8.07
CA MET A 443 7.88 -10.41 -6.66
C MET A 443 8.27 -11.74 -6.01
N CYS A 444 7.70 -12.87 -6.46
CA CYS A 444 8.04 -14.20 -5.96
C CYS A 444 9.34 -14.78 -6.55
N ASP A 445 10.01 -14.10 -7.49
CA ASP A 445 11.24 -14.61 -8.08
C ASP A 445 12.41 -14.58 -7.08
N VAL A 446 12.68 -15.74 -6.49
CA VAL A 446 13.76 -15.94 -5.51
C VAL A 446 15.14 -15.75 -6.15
N ASN A 447 15.31 -16.05 -7.43
CA ASN A 447 16.59 -15.86 -8.11
C ASN A 447 16.89 -14.37 -8.26
N LEU A 448 15.86 -13.54 -8.46
CA LEU A 448 16.04 -12.09 -8.45
C LEU A 448 16.55 -11.59 -7.10
N ILE A 449 15.95 -12.04 -6.00
CA ILE A 449 16.41 -11.67 -4.66
C ILE A 449 17.85 -12.13 -4.43
N ARG A 450 18.18 -13.38 -4.79
CA ARG A 450 19.55 -13.91 -4.69
C ARG A 450 20.57 -13.07 -5.45
N ARG A 451 20.25 -12.64 -6.68
CA ARG A 451 21.14 -11.73 -7.46
C ARG A 451 21.41 -10.42 -6.73
N HIS A 452 20.40 -9.86 -6.07
CA HIS A 452 20.61 -8.65 -5.24
C HIS A 452 21.44 -8.95 -3.99
N LEU A 453 21.35 -10.16 -3.42
CA LEU A 453 22.09 -10.62 -2.23
C LEU A 453 23.53 -11.09 -2.53
N ASP A 454 23.85 -11.48 -3.76
CA ASP A 454 25.17 -12.00 -4.15
C ASP A 454 26.23 -10.90 -4.33
N PRO A 455 27.43 -11.03 -3.72
CA PRO A 455 28.48 -9.99 -3.69
C PRO A 455 29.38 -9.93 -4.93
N SER A 456 29.01 -10.57 -6.05
CA SER A 456 29.93 -10.74 -7.18
C SER A 456 30.40 -9.39 -7.78
N PRO A 457 31.72 -9.13 -7.86
CA PRO A 457 32.31 -7.91 -8.42
C PRO A 457 32.27 -7.89 -9.96
N GLU A 458 32.12 -9.06 -10.58
CA GLU A 458 31.51 -9.16 -11.90
C GLU A 458 30.01 -9.07 -11.64
N GLY A 459 29.44 -7.87 -11.74
CA GLY A 459 27.98 -7.72 -11.71
C GLY A 459 27.36 -8.72 -12.69
N PRO A 460 26.10 -9.15 -12.52
CA PRO A 460 25.42 -9.78 -13.63
C PRO A 460 25.50 -8.79 -14.81
N SER A 461 26.39 -9.08 -15.75
CA SER A 461 26.58 -8.39 -17.01
C SER A 461 25.28 -8.56 -17.74
N GLU A 462 24.46 -7.50 -17.73
CA GLU A 462 23.07 -7.55 -18.18
C GLU A 462 22.24 -8.56 -17.35
N LEU A 463 20.93 -8.32 -17.22
CA LEU A 463 20.08 -9.41 -16.75
C LEU A 463 20.23 -10.52 -17.80
N PRO A 464 20.67 -11.74 -17.47
CA PRO A 464 20.49 -12.82 -18.43
C PRO A 464 19.00 -12.83 -18.76
N LEU A 465 18.68 -12.73 -20.05
CA LEU A 465 17.34 -12.81 -20.61
C LEU A 465 16.63 -13.98 -19.94
N SER A 466 15.89 -13.66 -18.89
CA SER A 466 15.32 -14.63 -17.96
C SER A 466 13.83 -14.45 -17.96
N TRP A 467 13.11 -15.48 -17.54
CA TRP A 467 11.66 -15.46 -17.36
C TRP A 467 11.17 -14.20 -16.63
N LEU A 468 11.96 -13.69 -15.69
CA LEU A 468 11.73 -12.41 -15.00
C LEU A 468 11.59 -11.22 -15.96
N CYS A 469 12.52 -11.07 -16.90
CA CYS A 469 12.49 -9.98 -17.86
C CYS A 469 11.25 -10.07 -18.75
N VAL A 470 10.80 -11.29 -19.07
CA VAL A 470 9.54 -11.52 -19.79
C VAL A 470 8.34 -11.07 -18.95
N SER A 471 8.26 -11.46 -17.67
CA SER A 471 7.18 -11.02 -16.77
C SER A 471 7.15 -9.50 -16.58
N VAL A 472 8.32 -8.85 -16.52
CA VAL A 472 8.42 -7.39 -16.46
C VAL A 472 7.91 -6.76 -17.75
N ILE A 473 8.36 -7.24 -18.91
CA ILE A 473 7.86 -6.77 -20.21
C ILE A 473 6.35 -6.97 -20.31
N LEU A 474 5.83 -8.12 -19.91
CA LEU A 474 4.39 -8.37 -19.88
C LEU A 474 3.65 -7.35 -19.02
N LEU A 475 4.14 -7.06 -17.81
CA LEU A 475 3.53 -6.04 -16.97
C LEU A 475 3.52 -4.68 -17.69
N LEU A 476 4.64 -4.27 -18.29
CA LEU A 476 4.71 -3.01 -19.03
C LEU A 476 3.78 -3.00 -20.25
N ARG A 477 3.64 -4.11 -20.99
CA ARG A 477 2.71 -4.24 -22.12
C ARG A 477 1.26 -4.13 -21.67
N ILE A 478 0.89 -4.75 -20.53
CA ILE A 478 -0.43 -4.57 -19.92
C ILE A 478 -0.65 -3.09 -19.62
N MET A 479 0.30 -2.43 -18.94
CA MET A 479 0.19 -1.01 -18.60
C MET A 479 0.10 -0.10 -19.82
N ALA A 480 0.83 -0.40 -20.89
CA ALA A 480 0.78 0.35 -22.14
C ALA A 480 -0.60 0.26 -22.83
N GLY A 481 -1.33 -0.84 -22.62
CA GLY A 481 -2.69 -1.02 -23.15
C GLY A 481 -3.79 -0.39 -22.30
N MET A 482 -3.46 0.13 -21.12
CA MET A 482 -4.41 0.77 -20.21
C MET A 482 -4.49 2.28 -20.44
N ASP A 483 -5.67 2.87 -20.24
CA ASP A 483 -5.85 4.32 -20.26
C ASP A 483 -5.40 4.92 -18.91
N PRO A 484 -4.36 5.79 -18.87
CA PRO A 484 -3.89 6.41 -17.64
C PRO A 484 -4.99 7.19 -16.89
N ALA A 485 -5.95 7.76 -17.63
CA ALA A 485 -7.07 8.48 -17.02
C ALA A 485 -8.04 7.53 -16.30
N GLU A 486 -8.32 6.39 -16.91
CA GLU A 486 -9.14 5.34 -16.30
C GLU A 486 -8.44 4.73 -15.08
N CYS A 487 -7.12 4.52 -15.15
CA CYS A 487 -6.29 4.08 -14.01
C CYS A 487 -6.41 5.04 -12.83
N ALA A 488 -6.14 6.32 -13.06
CA ALA A 488 -6.20 7.34 -12.01
C ALA A 488 -7.60 7.41 -11.35
N ARG A 489 -8.65 7.15 -12.12
CA ARG A 489 -10.02 7.14 -11.64
C ARG A 489 -10.36 5.86 -10.85
N ARG A 490 -10.05 4.67 -11.40
CA ARG A 490 -10.54 3.38 -10.89
C ARG A 490 -9.64 2.70 -9.87
N ASN A 491 -8.36 3.06 -9.80
CA ASN A 491 -7.41 2.39 -8.91
C ASN A 491 -7.35 2.99 -7.50
N LYS A 492 -8.23 3.94 -7.19
CA LYS A 492 -8.18 4.74 -5.96
C LYS A 492 -8.28 3.96 -4.65
N TYR A 493 -8.91 2.79 -4.63
CA TYR A 493 -9.08 1.97 -3.41
C TYR A 493 -8.56 0.54 -3.60
N ARG A 494 -7.63 0.33 -4.53
CA ARG A 494 -6.94 -0.93 -4.76
C ARG A 494 -5.44 -0.68 -4.94
N VAL A 495 -4.66 -1.76 -5.07
CA VAL A 495 -3.23 -1.65 -5.39
C VAL A 495 -3.09 -0.96 -6.74
N SER A 496 -2.34 0.14 -6.78
CA SER A 496 -2.22 0.97 -7.98
C SER A 496 -1.10 0.52 -8.88
N ILE A 497 -1.20 0.90 -10.15
CA ILE A 497 -0.16 0.68 -11.15
C ILE A 497 1.08 1.47 -10.76
N SER A 498 0.92 2.69 -10.27
CA SER A 498 1.99 3.53 -9.72
C SER A 498 2.83 2.76 -8.70
N SER A 499 2.19 2.07 -7.75
CA SER A 499 2.88 1.27 -6.74
C SER A 499 3.56 0.05 -7.35
N MET A 500 2.88 -0.71 -8.20
CA MET A 500 3.46 -1.90 -8.86
C MET A 500 4.71 -1.54 -9.67
N LEU A 501 4.63 -0.50 -10.51
CA LEU A 501 5.75 -0.03 -11.34
C LEU A 501 6.92 0.46 -10.46
N THR A 502 6.63 1.15 -9.36
CA THR A 502 7.67 1.59 -8.42
C THR A 502 8.43 0.40 -7.82
N PHE A 503 7.72 -0.65 -7.36
CA PHE A 503 8.37 -1.87 -6.87
C PHE A 503 9.17 -2.58 -7.97
N VAL A 504 8.63 -2.69 -9.18
CA VAL A 504 9.34 -3.30 -10.32
C VAL A 504 10.62 -2.54 -10.66
N SER A 505 10.59 -1.21 -10.59
CA SER A 505 11.76 -0.37 -10.85
C SER A 505 12.91 -0.63 -9.86
N MET A 506 12.59 -0.95 -8.60
CA MET A 506 13.56 -1.33 -7.57
C MET A 506 14.04 -2.78 -7.72
N ARG A 507 13.25 -3.62 -8.39
CA ARG A 507 13.55 -5.05 -8.58
C ARG A 507 14.44 -5.32 -9.78
N CYS A 508 14.21 -4.66 -10.91
CA CYS A 508 14.83 -5.05 -12.17
C CYS A 508 16.08 -4.24 -12.50
N GLY A 509 16.14 -2.96 -12.13
CA GLY A 509 17.31 -2.12 -12.40
C GLY A 509 17.68 -2.08 -13.89
N VAL A 510 16.73 -1.71 -14.77
CA VAL A 510 16.97 -1.62 -16.22
C VAL A 510 16.57 -0.24 -16.73
N SER A 511 17.40 0.37 -17.58
CA SER A 511 17.22 1.76 -18.02
C SER A 511 15.85 1.99 -18.69
N PHE A 512 15.48 1.15 -19.67
CA PHE A 512 14.24 1.33 -20.42
C PHE A 512 12.98 1.25 -19.53
N VAL A 513 13.05 0.46 -18.45
CA VAL A 513 11.95 0.33 -17.48
C VAL A 513 11.72 1.66 -16.77
N TYR A 514 12.80 2.33 -16.33
CA TYR A 514 12.68 3.67 -15.73
C TYR A 514 12.11 4.69 -16.72
N ASP A 515 12.52 4.64 -17.99
CA ASP A 515 12.06 5.57 -19.02
C ASP A 515 10.57 5.35 -19.36
N PHE A 516 10.12 4.09 -19.43
CA PHE A 516 8.69 3.77 -19.56
C PHE A 516 7.87 4.32 -18.39
N ILE A 517 8.31 4.08 -17.15
CA ILE A 517 7.57 4.48 -15.96
C ILE A 517 7.50 6.01 -15.84
N ASP A 518 8.61 6.71 -16.12
CA ASP A 518 8.64 8.18 -16.15
C ASP A 518 7.69 8.76 -17.23
N ASN A 519 7.63 8.13 -18.41
CA ASN A 519 6.66 8.52 -19.46
C ASN A 519 5.21 8.29 -19.02
N PHE A 520 4.92 7.14 -18.38
CA PHE A 520 3.59 6.82 -17.85
C PHE A 520 3.13 7.87 -16.83
N PHE A 521 3.99 8.25 -15.89
CA PHE A 521 3.68 9.30 -14.91
C PHE A 521 3.54 10.69 -15.54
N ARG A 522 4.36 11.02 -16.55
CA ARG A 522 4.18 12.25 -17.33
C ARG A 522 2.82 12.32 -17.99
N GLU A 523 2.33 11.23 -18.54
CA GLU A 523 1.03 11.21 -19.22
C GLU A 523 -0.14 11.37 -18.24
N MET A 524 -0.07 10.75 -17.06
CA MET A 524 -1.04 10.98 -15.98
C MET A 524 -1.05 12.45 -15.53
N ASN A 525 0.13 13.05 -15.34
CA ASN A 525 0.26 14.47 -14.97
C ASN A 525 -0.28 15.40 -16.06
N ARG A 526 0.02 15.14 -17.35
CA ARG A 526 -0.51 15.90 -18.50
C ARG A 526 -2.03 15.81 -18.60
N SER A 527 -2.59 14.65 -18.27
CA SER A 527 -4.03 14.41 -18.21
C SER A 527 -4.71 15.07 -17.01
N GLY A 528 -3.96 15.75 -16.14
CA GLY A 528 -4.49 16.51 -15.01
C GLY A 528 -4.80 15.68 -13.76
N PHE A 529 -4.33 14.43 -13.71
CA PHE A 529 -4.51 13.57 -12.54
C PHE A 529 -3.40 13.81 -11.53
N THR A 530 -3.79 14.18 -10.32
CA THR A 530 -2.84 14.43 -9.23
C THR A 530 -2.49 13.17 -8.47
N SER A 531 -3.27 12.10 -8.58
CA SER A 531 -3.15 10.88 -7.77
C SER A 531 -3.91 9.71 -8.41
N GLU A 532 -3.28 8.54 -8.45
CA GLU A 532 -3.93 7.25 -8.80
C GLU A 532 -4.34 6.47 -7.54
N CYS A 533 -3.60 6.66 -6.45
CA CYS A 533 -3.81 5.98 -5.18
C CYS A 533 -3.86 6.99 -4.03
N PRO A 534 -4.54 6.66 -2.93
CA PRO A 534 -4.82 7.61 -1.87
C PRO A 534 -3.57 8.00 -1.07
N THR A 535 -2.45 7.33 -1.29
CA THR A 535 -1.23 7.41 -0.48
C THR A 535 -0.11 8.21 -1.11
N GLY A 536 -0.27 8.69 -2.35
CA GLY A 536 0.76 9.49 -2.98
C GLY A 536 0.26 10.29 -4.18
N PRO A 537 0.71 11.53 -4.36
CA PRO A 537 0.53 12.21 -5.62
C PRO A 537 1.39 11.55 -6.70
N VAL A 538 0.91 11.56 -7.95
CA VAL A 538 1.62 10.98 -9.11
C VAL A 538 3.04 11.54 -9.23
N GLU A 539 3.22 12.84 -8.99
CA GLU A 539 4.51 13.51 -9.06
C GLU A 539 5.53 12.96 -8.05
N LEU A 540 5.11 12.51 -6.85
CA LEU A 540 6.02 11.89 -5.89
C LEU A 540 6.59 10.57 -6.43
N PHE A 541 5.74 9.73 -7.02
CA PHE A 541 6.19 8.49 -7.66
C PHE A 541 7.12 8.76 -8.84
N GLN A 542 6.82 9.78 -9.65
CA GLN A 542 7.68 10.18 -10.76
C GLN A 542 9.07 10.60 -10.29
N ARG A 543 9.14 11.47 -9.28
CA ARG A 543 10.42 11.94 -8.71
C ARG A 543 11.23 10.81 -8.09
N LEU A 544 10.56 9.87 -7.44
CA LEU A 544 11.19 8.66 -6.90
C LEU A 544 11.84 7.83 -8.02
N VAL A 545 11.12 7.58 -9.11
CA VAL A 545 11.63 6.85 -10.28
C VAL A 545 12.78 7.57 -10.96
N CYS A 546 12.70 8.90 -11.13
CA CYS A 546 13.81 9.71 -11.64
C CYS A 546 15.05 9.59 -10.74
N THR A 547 14.87 9.57 -9.42
CA THR A 547 15.96 9.42 -8.45
C THR A 547 16.59 8.04 -8.55
N LEU A 548 15.79 6.98 -8.61
CA LEU A 548 16.28 5.61 -8.82
C LEU A 548 17.07 5.48 -10.12
N ARG A 549 16.58 6.08 -11.22
CA ARG A 549 17.29 6.14 -12.51
C ARG A 549 18.64 6.86 -12.39
N ARG A 550 18.70 7.98 -11.68
CA ARG A 550 19.96 8.72 -11.48
C ARG A 550 20.97 7.90 -10.69
N GLU A 551 20.53 7.21 -9.63
CA GLU A 551 21.39 6.31 -8.87
C GLU A 551 21.86 5.13 -9.74
N TYR A 552 20.97 4.59 -10.58
CA TYR A 552 21.33 3.57 -11.57
C TYR A 552 22.42 4.04 -12.54
N GLN A 553 22.31 5.26 -13.06
CA GLN A 553 23.29 5.90 -13.95
C GLN A 553 24.65 6.14 -13.26
N LYS A 554 24.69 6.28 -11.93
CA LYS A 554 25.94 6.33 -11.15
C LYS A 554 26.61 4.96 -10.98
N GLY A 555 26.04 3.91 -11.59
CA GLY A 555 26.49 2.53 -11.42
C GLY A 555 26.00 1.87 -10.13
N ARG A 556 25.13 2.54 -9.35
CA ARG A 556 24.50 1.93 -8.17
C ARG A 556 23.31 1.06 -8.62
N ARG A 557 22.84 0.19 -7.74
CA ARG A 557 21.66 -0.66 -7.92
C ARG A 557 20.77 -0.50 -6.70
N PRO A 558 19.92 0.54 -6.67
CA PRO A 558 18.99 0.73 -5.57
C PRO A 558 17.89 -0.33 -5.65
N PHE A 559 17.64 -1.01 -4.53
CA PHE A 559 16.54 -1.97 -4.41
C PHE A 559 15.55 -1.62 -3.30
N LEU A 560 15.82 -0.55 -2.55
CA LEU A 560 14.90 0.07 -1.62
C LEU A 560 15.06 1.58 -1.69
N ALA A 561 13.94 2.29 -1.77
CA ALA A 561 13.89 3.73 -1.58
C ALA A 561 12.69 4.10 -0.70
N THR A 562 12.93 4.96 0.29
CA THR A 562 11.94 5.38 1.27
C THR A 562 11.95 6.90 1.37
N VAL A 563 10.80 7.50 1.10
CA VAL A 563 10.57 8.93 1.32
C VAL A 563 10.30 9.18 2.80
N ALA A 564 10.69 10.33 3.32
CA ALA A 564 10.34 10.74 4.68
C ALA A 564 8.89 11.17 4.77
N VAL A 565 8.03 10.18 4.81
CA VAL A 565 6.61 10.38 5.08
C VAL A 565 6.31 9.56 6.32
N ASP A 566 6.05 10.26 7.42
CA ASP A 566 5.58 9.62 8.64
C ASP A 566 4.14 9.12 8.42
N ALA A 567 3.78 7.98 9.00
CA ALA A 567 2.45 7.38 8.92
C ALA A 567 1.35 8.35 9.40
N TYR A 568 1.69 9.31 10.27
CA TYR A 568 0.78 10.35 10.76
C TYR A 568 0.60 11.53 9.80
N TYR A 569 1.31 11.57 8.66
CA TYR A 569 1.11 12.63 7.67
C TYR A 569 -0.32 12.56 7.13
N SER A 570 -1.05 13.66 7.28
CA SER A 570 -2.34 13.80 6.61
C SER A 570 -2.13 13.73 5.09
N LYS A 571 -3.13 13.27 4.35
CA LYS A 571 -3.10 13.29 2.88
C LYS A 571 -2.79 14.68 2.31
N MET A 572 -3.27 15.74 2.95
CA MET A 572 -2.92 17.12 2.57
C MET A 572 -1.45 17.43 2.79
N SER A 573 -0.90 17.03 3.94
CA SER A 573 0.52 17.14 4.24
C SER A 573 1.34 16.39 3.21
N LEU A 574 0.94 15.16 2.85
CA LEU A 574 1.62 14.33 1.86
C LEU A 574 1.60 14.95 0.45
N PHE A 575 0.45 15.47 0.02
CA PHE A 575 0.31 16.16 -1.28
C PHE A 575 1.01 17.52 -1.30
N SER A 576 1.24 18.12 -0.14
CA SER A 576 2.02 19.36 0.02
C SER A 576 3.52 19.08 0.22
N ALA A 577 3.86 17.91 0.76
CA ALA A 577 5.21 17.39 1.00
C ALA A 577 5.88 16.92 -0.30
N MET A 578 5.36 17.34 -1.45
CA MET A 578 6.12 17.43 -2.71
C MET A 578 7.41 18.26 -2.53
N SER A 579 7.59 18.94 -1.39
CA SER A 579 8.81 19.59 -0.96
C SER A 579 9.82 18.67 -0.25
N THR A 580 9.58 17.37 -0.03
CA THR A 580 10.66 16.49 0.48
C THR A 580 11.76 16.45 -0.56
N GLU A 581 12.85 17.15 -0.27
CA GLU A 581 14.03 17.22 -1.13
C GLU A 581 14.90 15.97 -1.03
N LEU A 582 14.58 15.04 -0.12
CA LEU A 582 15.44 13.92 0.23
C LEU A 582 14.69 12.59 0.19
N VAL A 583 15.41 11.54 -0.19
CA VAL A 583 14.96 10.16 -0.16
C VAL A 583 16.07 9.27 0.39
N ALA A 584 15.71 8.37 1.30
CA ALA A 584 16.61 7.34 1.80
C ALA A 584 16.69 6.20 0.79
N VAL A 585 17.89 5.84 0.35
CA VAL A 585 18.13 4.81 -0.67
C VAL A 585 19.06 3.74 -0.12
N GLN A 586 18.74 2.49 -0.38
CA GLN A 586 19.58 1.34 -0.05
C GLN A 586 19.71 0.42 -1.26
N GLY A 587 20.88 -0.20 -1.40
CA GLY A 587 21.16 -1.04 -2.55
C GLY A 587 22.60 -1.53 -2.61
N ARG A 588 23.09 -1.78 -3.83
CA ARG A 588 24.52 -1.99 -4.11
C ARG A 588 25.18 -0.78 -4.76
N ASP A 589 26.39 -0.48 -4.34
CA ASP A 589 27.22 0.54 -4.97
C ASP A 589 27.85 0.02 -6.27
N SER A 590 28.59 0.88 -6.96
CA SER A 590 29.25 0.54 -8.22
C SER A 590 30.39 -0.48 -8.09
N ARG A 591 30.77 -0.85 -6.85
CA ARG A 591 31.78 -1.86 -6.55
C ARG A 591 31.13 -3.17 -6.09
N GLY A 592 29.80 -3.24 -6.08
CA GLY A 592 29.05 -4.38 -5.58
C GLY A 592 28.94 -4.43 -4.05
N GLY A 593 29.39 -3.42 -3.30
CA GLY A 593 29.18 -3.36 -1.85
C GLY A 593 27.76 -2.91 -1.49
N PHE A 594 27.23 -3.34 -0.35
CA PHE A 594 25.96 -2.80 0.14
C PHE A 594 26.12 -1.34 0.58
N PHE A 595 25.15 -0.49 0.24
CA PHE A 595 25.13 0.91 0.65
C PHE A 595 23.77 1.32 1.24
N ARG A 596 23.82 2.41 2.01
CA ARG A 596 22.68 3.16 2.53
C ARG A 596 23.03 4.64 2.50
N ASP A 597 22.16 5.46 1.94
CA ASP A 597 22.43 6.88 1.70
C ASP A 597 21.13 7.69 1.79
N VAL A 598 21.26 8.99 2.01
CA VAL A 598 20.15 9.95 1.90
C VAL A 598 20.51 10.89 0.76
N VAL A 599 19.77 10.80 -0.34
CA VAL A 599 20.07 11.53 -1.57
C VAL A 599 18.99 12.56 -1.87
N ALA A 600 19.37 13.59 -2.62
CA ALA A 600 18.41 14.56 -3.11
C ALA A 600 17.43 13.90 -4.08
N MET A 601 16.14 14.21 -3.93
CA MET A 601 15.08 13.73 -4.80
C MET A 601 15.09 14.54 -6.09
N GLU A 602 15.28 13.86 -7.21
CA GLU A 602 15.33 14.50 -8.52
C GLU A 602 14.02 15.20 -8.85
N PRO A 603 14.09 16.38 -9.50
CA PRO A 603 12.90 16.96 -10.11
C PRO A 603 12.41 16.07 -11.25
N PRO A 604 11.12 16.12 -11.61
CA PRO A 604 10.63 15.52 -12.85
C PRO A 604 11.44 16.06 -14.03
N ASN A 605 11.74 15.23 -15.03
CA ASN A 605 12.31 15.72 -16.27
C ASN A 605 11.28 16.62 -16.96
N VAL A 606 11.46 17.93 -16.82
CA VAL A 606 10.72 18.91 -17.60
C VAL A 606 11.39 18.95 -18.96
N ASP A 607 10.87 18.19 -19.91
CA ASP A 607 11.19 18.46 -21.31
C ASP A 607 10.71 19.88 -21.61
N MET A 608 11.67 20.78 -21.83
CA MET A 608 11.41 22.04 -22.52
C MET A 608 11.01 21.69 -23.95
N SER A 609 9.73 21.45 -24.18
CA SER A 609 9.12 21.39 -25.52
C SER A 609 8.06 22.47 -25.66
#